data_AF-A0A6J0JJ27-F1
#
_entry.id   AF-A0A6J0JJ27-F1
#
_cell.length_a   1.000
_cell.length_b   1.000
_cell.length_c   1.000
_cell.angle_alpha   90.00
_cell.angle_beta   90.00
_cell.angle_gamma   90.00
#
_symmetry.space_group_name_H-M   'P 1'
#
loop_
_entity.id
_entity.type
_entity.pdbx_description
1 polymer ?
#
loop_
_entity_poly.entity_id
_entity_poly.type
_entity_poly.pdbx_seq_one_letter_code
_entity_poly.pdbx_strand_id
1 'polypeptide(L)'
;MGSYTVWSCLKHIPQRLAGVAMVAPVVNYRWPSIPKSLMKNDYRREVLKWSFWIAKYFPGLLHWWVTQNMFPTTSMLEKTPANYFNDQDIEVLKHTKGFPMLTKERLREQGVFETLRSDFLVAFADWDFDPADLPDPFTSGPEKSPSSVHIWQGYEDKVIPFQLQRCLCHKLAWIKYHEVPKGGHLIVHYEGVCDAILKSLLLGEDLPMYEPKAVVTEP
;
A
#
# COMPACT_ATOMS: atom_id res chain seq x y z
N MET A 1 -0.67 0.83 -7.89
CA MET A 1 -1.53 1.02 -6.70
C MET A 1 -2.44 -0.18 -6.62
N GLY A 2 -2.60 -0.76 -5.44
CA GLY A 2 -3.34 -2.00 -5.25
C GLY A 2 -3.61 -2.24 -3.78
N SER A 3 -4.32 -3.33 -3.47
CA SER A 3 -4.72 -3.77 -2.12
C SER A 3 -5.68 -2.87 -1.32
N TYR A 4 -5.74 -1.56 -1.56
CA TYR A 4 -6.63 -0.66 -0.81
C TYR A 4 -8.13 -1.05 -0.92
N THR A 5 -8.54 -1.61 -2.06
CA THR A 5 -9.91 -2.09 -2.27
C THR A 5 -10.29 -3.26 -1.37
N VAL A 6 -9.31 -3.99 -0.82
CA VAL A 6 -9.53 -5.08 0.14
C VAL A 6 -10.28 -4.57 1.36
N TRP A 7 -10.02 -3.35 1.84
CA TRP A 7 -10.75 -2.77 2.96
C TRP A 7 -12.26 -2.69 2.70
N SER A 8 -12.65 -2.36 1.48
CA SER A 8 -14.06 -2.38 1.05
C SER A 8 -14.60 -3.81 1.01
N CYS A 9 -13.82 -4.77 0.51
CA CYS A 9 -14.22 -6.18 0.53
C CYS A 9 -14.43 -6.71 1.96
N LEU A 10 -13.52 -6.39 2.90
CA LEU A 10 -13.61 -6.77 4.31
C LEU A 10 -14.83 -6.15 4.99
N LYS A 11 -15.21 -4.92 4.62
CA LYS A 11 -16.40 -4.24 5.15
C LYS A 11 -17.71 -4.85 4.61
N HIS A 12 -17.78 -5.07 3.29
CA HIS A 12 -19.06 -5.30 2.62
C HIS A 12 -19.34 -6.76 2.26
N ILE A 13 -18.30 -7.55 2.02
CA ILE A 13 -18.42 -8.95 1.61
C ILE A 13 -17.42 -9.88 2.33
N PRO A 14 -17.18 -9.74 3.65
CA PRO A 14 -16.20 -10.57 4.36
C PRO A 14 -16.48 -12.07 4.23
N GLN A 15 -17.75 -12.47 4.21
CA GLN A 15 -18.21 -13.85 4.04
C GLN A 15 -17.84 -14.49 2.69
N ARG A 16 -17.42 -13.68 1.70
CA ARG A 16 -16.94 -14.17 0.39
C ARG A 16 -15.43 -14.36 0.35
N LEU A 17 -14.73 -14.06 1.44
CA LEU A 17 -13.28 -14.13 1.54
C LEU A 17 -12.90 -15.34 2.40
N ALA A 18 -12.00 -16.19 1.89
CA ALA A 18 -11.41 -17.27 2.68
C ALA A 18 -10.24 -16.78 3.56
N GLY A 19 -9.66 -15.63 3.21
CA GLY A 19 -8.51 -15.01 3.84
C GLY A 19 -7.97 -13.91 2.93
N VAL A 20 -7.15 -13.00 3.45
CA VAL A 20 -6.54 -11.94 2.64
C VAL A 20 -5.10 -11.67 3.06
N ALA A 21 -4.22 -11.43 2.09
CA ALA A 21 -2.90 -10.85 2.30
C ALA A 21 -2.76 -9.57 1.49
N MET A 22 -2.56 -8.44 2.17
CA MET A 22 -2.25 -7.15 1.57
C MET A 22 -0.74 -6.90 1.66
N VAL A 23 -0.12 -6.47 0.57
CA VAL A 23 1.33 -6.21 0.51
C VAL A 23 1.56 -4.73 0.23
N ALA A 24 2.32 -4.09 1.11
CA ALA A 24 2.55 -2.64 1.17
C ALA A 24 1.28 -1.82 0.88
N PRO A 25 0.17 -2.04 1.62
CA PRO A 25 -1.09 -1.40 1.29
C PRO A 25 -0.99 0.12 1.39
N VAL A 26 -1.70 0.81 0.51
CA VAL A 26 -1.79 2.27 0.57
C VAL A 26 -2.52 2.67 1.85
N VAL A 27 -2.01 3.70 2.52
CA VAL A 27 -2.64 4.33 3.68
C VAL A 27 -3.12 5.73 3.31
N ASN A 28 -4.35 6.05 3.69
CA ASN A 28 -4.88 7.39 3.51
C ASN A 28 -4.60 8.25 4.74
N TYR A 29 -3.81 9.32 4.58
CA TYR A 29 -3.51 10.29 5.63
C TYR A 29 -4.75 11.03 6.16
N ARG A 30 -5.93 10.86 5.53
CA ARG A 30 -7.20 11.42 6.00
C ARG A 30 -7.97 10.51 6.94
N TRP A 31 -7.56 9.25 7.12
CA TRP A 31 -8.21 8.34 8.07
C TRP A 31 -8.16 8.90 9.50
N PRO A 32 -9.31 9.17 10.14
CA PRO A 32 -9.37 9.71 11.51
C PRO A 32 -8.59 8.88 12.54
N SER A 33 -8.44 7.58 12.30
CA SER A 33 -7.75 6.65 13.18
C SER A 33 -6.24 6.89 13.27
N ILE A 34 -5.65 7.57 12.29
CA ILE A 34 -4.21 7.84 12.26
C ILE A 34 -3.91 9.12 13.05
N PRO A 35 -3.09 9.05 14.12
CA PRO A 35 -2.72 10.21 14.90
C PRO A 35 -1.99 11.26 14.06
N LYS A 36 -2.46 12.51 14.13
CA LYS A 36 -1.81 13.65 13.45
C LYS A 36 -0.35 13.85 13.88
N SER A 37 0.01 13.42 15.10
CA SER A 37 1.40 13.44 15.61
C SER A 37 2.34 12.62 14.74
N LEU A 38 1.89 11.43 14.29
CA LEU A 38 2.66 10.53 13.45
C LEU A 38 2.93 11.10 12.06
N MET A 39 2.08 12.02 11.61
CA MET A 39 2.13 12.64 10.28
C MET A 39 2.62 14.09 10.31
N LYS A 40 3.07 14.61 11.47
CA LYS A 40 3.31 16.06 11.64
C LYS A 40 4.37 16.59 10.68
N ASN A 41 5.43 15.82 10.45
CA ASN A 41 6.57 16.19 9.61
C ASN A 41 6.68 15.34 8.33
N ASP A 42 5.61 14.64 7.93
CA ASP A 42 5.64 13.84 6.70
C ASP A 42 5.27 14.69 5.49
N TYR A 43 6.27 15.04 4.67
CA TYR A 43 6.08 15.81 3.45
C TYR A 43 5.17 15.11 2.43
N ARG A 44 5.09 13.76 2.47
CA ARG A 44 4.24 12.97 1.55
C ARG A 44 2.78 13.34 1.69
N ARG A 45 2.34 13.76 2.88
CA ARG A 45 0.97 14.22 3.13
C ARG A 45 0.59 15.40 2.24
N GLU A 46 1.44 16.43 2.19
CA GLU A 46 1.17 17.62 1.38
C GLU A 46 1.27 17.29 -0.11
N VAL A 47 2.25 16.47 -0.51
CA VAL A 47 2.37 15.99 -1.90
C VAL A 47 1.10 15.25 -2.33
N LEU A 48 0.58 14.35 -1.50
CA LEU A 48 -0.65 13.60 -1.79
C LEU A 48 -1.87 14.52 -1.84
N LYS A 49 -1.99 15.48 -0.91
CA LYS A 49 -3.09 16.45 -0.89
C LYS A 49 -3.15 17.27 -2.19
N TRP A 50 -2.02 17.83 -2.61
CA TRP A 50 -1.96 18.61 -3.86
C TRP A 50 -2.16 17.73 -5.09
N SER A 51 -1.54 16.56 -5.13
CA SER A 51 -1.70 15.61 -6.24
C SER A 51 -3.15 15.16 -6.39
N PHE A 52 -3.84 14.86 -5.28
CA PHE A 52 -5.26 14.52 -5.27
C PHE A 52 -6.14 15.68 -5.77
N TRP A 53 -5.87 16.90 -5.30
CA TRP A 53 -6.61 18.08 -5.72
C TRP A 53 -6.47 18.34 -7.23
N ILE A 54 -5.24 18.28 -7.76
CA ILE A 54 -4.95 18.42 -9.19
C ILE A 54 -5.65 17.30 -9.99
N ALA A 55 -5.51 16.05 -9.57
CA ALA A 55 -6.10 14.90 -10.26
C ALA A 55 -7.64 14.95 -10.30
N LYS A 56 -8.26 15.56 -9.28
CA LYS A 56 -9.71 15.69 -9.18
C LYS A 56 -10.25 16.83 -10.05
N TYR A 57 -9.65 18.01 -9.97
CA TYR A 57 -10.23 19.24 -10.54
C TYR A 57 -9.61 19.66 -11.87
N PHE A 58 -8.37 19.27 -12.16
CA PHE A 58 -7.64 19.68 -13.36
C PHE A 58 -7.05 18.47 -14.12
N PRO A 59 -7.87 17.45 -14.50
CA PRO A 59 -7.36 16.23 -15.11
C PRO A 59 -6.65 16.48 -16.45
N GLY A 60 -7.11 17.42 -17.27
CA GLY A 60 -6.45 17.77 -18.54
C GLY A 60 -5.08 18.42 -18.34
N LEU A 61 -4.93 19.27 -17.31
CA LEU A 61 -3.64 19.87 -16.96
C LEU A 61 -2.68 18.81 -16.41
N LEU A 62 -3.18 17.90 -15.58
CA LEU A 62 -2.41 16.77 -15.09
C LEU A 62 -1.95 15.86 -16.24
N HIS A 63 -2.85 15.52 -17.16
CA HIS A 63 -2.54 14.69 -18.33
C HIS A 63 -1.49 15.35 -19.21
N TRP A 64 -1.64 16.66 -19.47
CA TRP A 64 -0.62 17.43 -20.16
C TRP A 64 0.72 17.39 -19.42
N TRP A 65 0.75 17.65 -18.11
CA TRP A 65 1.97 17.62 -17.30
C TRP A 65 2.70 16.27 -17.32
N VAL A 66 1.99 15.15 -17.14
CA VAL A 66 2.61 13.82 -17.11
C VAL A 66 3.08 13.34 -18.48
N THR A 67 2.53 13.91 -19.56
CA THR A 67 2.92 13.60 -20.95
C THR A 67 4.02 14.54 -21.48
N GLN A 68 4.23 15.70 -20.86
CA GLN A 68 5.31 16.63 -21.20
C GLN A 68 6.66 16.17 -20.61
N ASN A 69 7.76 16.52 -21.27
CA ASN A 69 9.13 16.40 -20.71
C ASN A 69 9.46 17.47 -19.65
N MET A 70 8.49 18.33 -19.32
CA MET A 70 8.68 19.55 -18.52
C MET A 70 8.78 19.28 -17.02
N PHE A 71 8.32 18.12 -16.54
CA PHE A 71 8.61 17.68 -15.18
C PHE A 71 9.51 16.44 -15.21
N PRO A 72 10.65 16.48 -14.53
CA PRO A 72 11.47 15.30 -14.39
C PRO A 72 10.78 14.20 -13.57
N THR A 73 9.59 14.38 -12.98
CA THR A 73 8.98 13.49 -11.97
C THR A 73 8.71 12.04 -12.41
N THR A 74 8.23 11.79 -13.62
CA THR A 74 8.18 10.40 -14.15
C THR A 74 9.58 9.87 -14.44
N SER A 75 10.50 10.75 -14.84
CA SER A 75 11.93 10.46 -14.88
C SER A 75 12.64 10.55 -13.52
N MET A 76 11.98 10.83 -12.39
CA MET A 76 12.63 10.97 -11.08
C MET A 76 12.68 9.63 -10.36
N LEU A 77 11.73 8.74 -10.66
CA LEU A 77 11.92 7.30 -10.44
C LEU A 77 13.10 6.79 -11.28
N GLU A 78 13.24 7.24 -12.53
CA GLU A 78 14.33 6.79 -13.42
C GLU A 78 15.69 7.45 -13.11
N LYS A 79 15.72 8.71 -12.65
CA LYS A 79 16.94 9.51 -12.41
C LYS A 79 17.38 9.55 -10.95
N THR A 80 16.47 9.32 -10.00
CA THR A 80 16.74 9.31 -8.54
C THR A 80 15.92 8.22 -7.82
N PRO A 81 16.03 6.95 -8.21
CA PRO A 81 15.29 5.85 -7.57
C PRO A 81 15.60 5.73 -6.06
N ALA A 82 16.81 6.09 -5.63
CA ALA A 82 17.25 6.04 -4.22
C ALA A 82 16.44 6.92 -3.24
N ASN A 83 15.69 7.92 -3.74
CA ASN A 83 14.84 8.76 -2.88
C ASN A 83 13.50 8.08 -2.53
N TYR A 84 13.04 7.14 -3.36
CA TYR A 84 11.72 6.51 -3.23
C TYR A 84 11.79 5.01 -2.94
N PHE A 85 12.93 4.39 -3.23
CA PHE A 85 13.17 2.97 -3.10
C PHE A 85 14.44 2.74 -2.27
N ASN A 86 14.50 1.60 -1.58
CA ASN A 86 15.72 1.18 -0.91
C ASN A 86 16.63 0.39 -1.87
N ASP A 87 17.81 -0.02 -1.40
CA ASP A 87 18.80 -0.67 -2.27
C ASP A 87 18.29 -1.99 -2.87
N GLN A 88 17.47 -2.73 -2.12
CA GLN A 88 16.86 -3.98 -2.59
C GLN A 88 15.78 -3.73 -3.64
N ASP A 89 14.91 -2.73 -3.45
CA ASP A 89 13.93 -2.30 -4.44
C ASP A 89 14.62 -1.87 -5.75
N ILE A 90 15.74 -1.15 -5.66
CA ILE A 90 16.52 -0.71 -6.82
C ILE A 90 17.07 -1.92 -7.57
N GLU A 91 17.58 -2.93 -6.86
CA GLU A 91 18.08 -4.15 -7.48
C GLU A 91 16.96 -4.89 -8.21
N VAL A 92 15.77 -5.03 -7.60
CA VAL A 92 14.58 -5.60 -8.25
C VAL A 92 14.23 -4.83 -9.53
N LEU A 93 14.27 -3.50 -9.50
CA LEU A 93 13.94 -2.66 -10.65
C LEU A 93 14.93 -2.82 -11.82
N LYS A 94 16.17 -3.27 -11.59
CA LYS A 94 17.12 -3.58 -12.68
C LYS A 94 16.72 -4.84 -13.46
N HIS A 95 16.04 -5.77 -12.81
CA HIS A 95 15.70 -7.09 -13.39
C HIS A 95 14.23 -7.23 -13.76
N THR A 96 13.40 -6.21 -13.50
CA THR A 96 11.97 -6.19 -13.81
C THR A 96 11.64 -5.09 -14.81
N LYS A 97 10.48 -5.18 -15.48
CA LYS A 97 9.97 -4.11 -16.35
C LYS A 97 9.46 -2.88 -15.57
N GLY A 98 9.74 -2.81 -14.27
CA GLY A 98 9.22 -1.80 -13.35
C GLY A 98 7.70 -1.69 -13.42
N PHE A 99 7.22 -0.47 -13.66
CA PHE A 99 5.79 -0.17 -13.75
C PHE A 99 5.38 0.16 -15.19
N PRO A 100 5.04 -0.85 -16.02
CA PRO A 100 4.83 -0.65 -17.45
C PRO A 100 3.68 0.31 -17.77
N MET A 101 2.67 0.45 -16.91
CA MET A 101 1.58 1.41 -17.12
C MET A 101 1.95 2.87 -16.78
N LEU A 102 3.02 3.07 -16.01
CA LEU A 102 3.49 4.39 -15.60
C LEU A 102 4.58 4.94 -16.53
N THR A 103 4.89 4.26 -17.64
CA THR A 103 5.82 4.80 -18.63
C THR A 103 5.20 5.99 -19.37
N LYS A 104 6.04 6.90 -19.83
CA LYS A 104 5.59 8.11 -20.53
C LYS A 104 4.78 7.78 -21.78
N GLU A 105 5.17 6.76 -22.53
CA GLU A 105 4.47 6.34 -23.75
C GLU A 105 3.05 5.89 -23.41
N ARG A 106 2.89 5.14 -22.33
CA ARG A 106 1.60 4.58 -21.91
C ARG A 106 0.71 5.65 -21.30
N LEU A 107 1.27 6.59 -20.54
CA LEU A 107 0.51 7.73 -19.99
C LEU A 107 -0.01 8.71 -21.06
N ARG A 108 0.51 8.67 -22.30
CA ARG A 108 -0.08 9.41 -23.43
C ARG A 108 -1.40 8.81 -23.90
N GLU A 109 -1.61 7.52 -23.67
CA GLU A 109 -2.88 6.87 -23.98
C GLU A 109 -3.95 7.36 -22.97
N GLN A 110 -4.97 8.06 -23.45
CA GLN A 110 -6.04 8.63 -22.61
C GLN A 110 -6.65 7.57 -21.67
N GLY A 111 -6.90 6.36 -22.19
CA GLY A 111 -7.49 5.27 -21.40
C GLY A 111 -6.61 4.82 -20.24
N VAL A 112 -5.29 4.73 -20.45
CA VAL A 112 -4.32 4.37 -19.39
C VAL A 112 -4.26 5.47 -18.34
N PHE A 113 -4.15 6.72 -18.78
CA PHE A 113 -4.13 7.88 -17.87
C PHE A 113 -5.39 7.95 -17.00
N GLU A 114 -6.58 7.87 -17.61
CA GLU A 114 -7.84 7.95 -16.86
C GLU A 114 -8.04 6.78 -15.90
N THR A 115 -7.56 5.58 -16.27
CA THR A 115 -7.60 4.41 -15.39
C THR A 115 -6.75 4.64 -14.14
N LEU A 116 -5.50 5.06 -14.31
CA LEU A 116 -4.58 5.32 -13.20
C LEU A 116 -5.03 6.50 -12.34
N ARG A 117 -5.55 7.56 -12.98
CA ARG A 117 -6.12 8.71 -12.28
C ARG A 117 -7.32 8.30 -11.43
N SER A 118 -8.22 7.50 -11.99
CA SER A 118 -9.41 7.02 -11.28
C SER A 118 -9.01 6.14 -10.10
N ASP A 119 -8.09 5.20 -10.30
CA ASP A 119 -7.55 4.35 -9.24
C ASP A 119 -6.90 5.18 -8.12
N PHE A 120 -6.13 6.22 -8.48
CA PHE A 120 -5.52 7.15 -7.51
C PHE A 120 -6.58 7.91 -6.72
N LEU A 121 -7.61 8.42 -7.39
CA LEU A 121 -8.70 9.12 -6.73
C LEU A 121 -9.47 8.22 -5.78
N VAL A 122 -9.73 6.97 -6.13
CA VAL A 122 -10.41 6.02 -5.24
C VAL A 122 -9.52 5.66 -4.04
N ALA A 123 -8.25 5.34 -4.29
CA ALA A 123 -7.29 4.95 -3.24
C ALA A 123 -7.17 5.99 -2.12
N PHE A 124 -7.23 7.28 -2.48
CA PHE A 124 -7.08 8.38 -1.55
C PHE A 124 -8.36 9.14 -1.27
N ALA A 125 -9.52 8.73 -1.80
CA ALA A 125 -10.81 9.40 -1.59
C ALA A 125 -11.17 9.53 -0.11
N ASP A 126 -12.18 10.36 0.18
CA ASP A 126 -12.84 10.31 1.47
C ASP A 126 -13.75 9.08 1.48
N TRP A 127 -13.37 8.05 2.21
CA TRP A 127 -14.14 6.81 2.32
C TRP A 127 -15.26 6.99 3.36
N ASP A 128 -16.36 6.27 3.20
CA ASP A 128 -17.48 6.28 4.14
C ASP A 128 -17.19 5.46 5.42
N PHE A 129 -15.94 5.04 5.62
CA PHE A 129 -15.47 4.36 6.82
C PHE A 129 -13.96 4.54 7.02
N ASP A 130 -13.54 4.40 8.27
CA ASP A 130 -12.15 4.19 8.63
C ASP A 130 -11.88 2.68 8.73
N PRO A 131 -10.81 2.15 8.11
CA PRO A 131 -10.41 0.75 8.29
C PRO A 131 -10.29 0.31 9.75
N ALA A 132 -9.89 1.21 10.66
CA ALA A 132 -9.72 0.92 12.08
C ALA A 132 -11.03 0.62 12.83
N ASP A 133 -12.18 0.98 12.25
CA ASP A 133 -13.50 0.77 12.84
C ASP A 133 -14.12 -0.58 12.40
N LEU A 134 -13.42 -1.34 11.54
CA LEU A 134 -13.92 -2.62 11.06
C LEU A 134 -13.88 -3.68 12.18
N PRO A 135 -15.01 -4.35 12.47
CA PRO A 135 -15.01 -5.48 13.37
C PRO A 135 -14.21 -6.63 12.75
N ASP A 136 -13.80 -7.59 13.58
CA ASP A 136 -13.18 -8.81 13.08
C ASP A 136 -14.15 -9.54 12.11
N PRO A 137 -13.78 -9.64 10.81
CA PRO A 137 -14.67 -10.12 9.77
C PRO A 137 -14.94 -11.63 9.85
N PHE A 138 -14.19 -12.39 10.66
CA PHE A 138 -14.24 -13.85 10.71
C PHE A 138 -14.78 -14.41 12.04
N THR A 139 -15.49 -13.59 12.82
CA THR A 139 -16.02 -13.96 14.15
C THR A 139 -17.30 -14.80 14.15
N SER A 140 -17.95 -15.00 13.01
CA SER A 140 -19.27 -15.61 12.91
C SER A 140 -19.26 -16.97 12.20
N GLY A 141 -18.93 -18.05 12.93
CA GLY A 141 -19.09 -19.43 12.46
C GLY A 141 -18.79 -20.49 13.55
N PRO A 142 -19.57 -21.59 13.64
CA PRO A 142 -19.34 -22.68 14.60
C PRO A 142 -18.09 -23.52 14.29
N GLU A 143 -17.51 -23.38 13.10
CA GLU A 143 -16.22 -23.94 12.73
C GLU A 143 -15.21 -22.80 12.64
N LYS A 144 -14.29 -22.69 13.61
CA LYS A 144 -13.13 -21.82 13.52
C LYS A 144 -12.18 -22.36 12.43
N SER A 145 -12.48 -22.11 11.17
CA SER A 145 -11.46 -22.09 10.13
C SER A 145 -10.62 -20.82 10.30
N PRO A 146 -9.29 -20.89 10.06
CA PRO A 146 -8.33 -19.86 10.44
C PRO A 146 -8.29 -18.73 9.41
N SER A 147 -9.43 -18.28 8.90
CA SER A 147 -9.48 -17.16 7.97
C SER A 147 -8.79 -15.96 8.61
N SER A 148 -7.71 -15.53 7.99
CA SER A 148 -6.81 -14.53 8.54
C SER A 148 -6.65 -13.38 7.56
N VAL A 149 -6.53 -12.19 8.13
CA VAL A 149 -6.11 -11.01 7.38
C VAL A 149 -4.65 -10.75 7.71
N HIS A 150 -3.84 -10.67 6.67
CA HIS A 150 -2.42 -10.39 6.75
C HIS A 150 -2.11 -9.05 6.10
N ILE A 151 -1.23 -8.27 6.74
CA ILE A 151 -0.59 -7.11 6.14
C ILE A 151 0.92 -7.34 6.15
N TRP A 152 1.54 -7.21 4.99
CA TRP A 152 2.98 -7.33 4.80
C TRP A 152 3.54 -5.97 4.43
N GLN A 153 4.52 -5.49 5.18
CA GLN A 153 5.09 -4.16 5.02
C GLN A 153 6.62 -4.21 5.05
N GLY A 154 7.27 -3.48 4.15
CA GLY A 154 8.72 -3.29 4.24
C GLY A 154 9.07 -2.29 5.34
N TYR A 155 10.04 -2.63 6.17
CA TYR A 155 10.50 -1.75 7.25
C TYR A 155 11.18 -0.46 6.75
N GLU A 156 11.82 -0.54 5.58
CA GLU A 156 12.49 0.58 4.91
C GLU A 156 11.66 1.15 3.75
N ASP A 157 10.36 0.88 3.72
CA ASP A 157 9.46 1.42 2.71
C ASP A 157 9.43 2.96 2.79
N LYS A 158 9.90 3.60 1.71
CA LYS A 158 9.94 5.06 1.56
C LYS A 158 8.70 5.63 0.87
N VAL A 159 7.82 4.78 0.34
CA VAL A 159 6.56 5.18 -0.30
C VAL A 159 5.46 5.26 0.75
N ILE A 160 5.28 4.21 1.55
CA ILE A 160 4.30 4.12 2.63
C ILE A 160 5.04 3.85 3.95
N PRO A 161 5.12 4.83 4.88
CA PRO A 161 5.80 4.62 6.16
C PRO A 161 5.14 3.49 6.96
N PHE A 162 5.94 2.50 7.37
CA PHE A 162 5.46 1.34 8.13
C PHE A 162 4.75 1.72 9.44
N GLN A 163 5.09 2.87 10.03
CA GLN A 163 4.49 3.35 11.26
C GLN A 163 2.98 3.58 11.11
N LEU A 164 2.53 3.99 9.92
CA LEU A 164 1.10 4.18 9.64
C LEU A 164 0.36 2.84 9.69
N GLN A 165 0.95 1.79 9.12
CA GLN A 165 0.40 0.43 9.16
C GLN A 165 0.41 -0.14 10.58
N ARG A 166 1.51 0.04 11.33
CA ARG A 166 1.57 -0.34 12.74
C ARG A 166 0.42 0.28 13.55
N CYS A 167 0.17 1.58 13.38
CA CYS A 167 -0.90 2.27 14.10
C CYS A 167 -2.28 1.65 13.82
N LEU A 168 -2.55 1.32 12.55
CA LEU A 168 -3.78 0.68 12.14
C LEU A 168 -3.90 -0.75 12.70
N CYS A 169 -2.85 -1.57 12.53
CA CYS A 169 -2.81 -2.96 13.02
C CYS A 169 -2.87 -3.06 14.56
N HIS A 170 -2.41 -2.02 15.28
CA HIS A 170 -2.56 -1.97 16.74
C HIS A 170 -4.04 -1.88 17.16
N LYS A 171 -4.86 -1.17 16.39
CA LYS A 171 -6.32 -1.08 16.63
C LYS A 171 -7.05 -2.33 16.14
N LEU A 172 -6.55 -2.93 15.06
CA LEU A 172 -7.12 -4.11 14.43
C LEU A 172 -6.35 -5.37 14.82
N ALA A 173 -6.50 -5.81 16.07
CA ALA A 173 -5.76 -6.96 16.62
C ALA A 173 -6.02 -8.30 15.88
N TRP A 174 -7.08 -8.37 15.05
CA TRP A 174 -7.37 -9.50 14.19
C TRP A 174 -6.50 -9.57 12.92
N ILE A 175 -5.70 -8.52 12.65
CA ILE A 175 -4.74 -8.51 11.54
C ILE A 175 -3.40 -9.09 12.00
N LYS A 176 -2.90 -10.08 11.25
CA LYS A 176 -1.52 -10.56 11.33
C LYS A 176 -0.60 -9.62 10.56
N TYR A 177 0.17 -8.82 11.29
CA TYR A 177 1.05 -7.80 10.70
C TYR A 177 2.49 -8.30 10.60
N HIS A 178 3.00 -8.42 9.38
CA HIS A 178 4.33 -8.89 9.05
C HIS A 178 5.21 -7.73 8.57
N GLU A 179 6.39 -7.62 9.15
CA GLU A 179 7.38 -6.64 8.73
C GLU A 179 8.59 -7.33 8.13
N VAL A 180 8.88 -7.02 6.88
CA VAL A 180 10.05 -7.54 6.16
C VAL A 180 11.28 -6.71 6.56
N PRO A 181 12.27 -7.30 7.27
CA PRO A 181 13.49 -6.60 7.64
C PRO A 181 14.26 -6.16 6.40
N LYS A 182 14.75 -4.92 6.36
CA LYS A 182 15.37 -4.31 5.16
C LYS A 182 14.45 -4.30 3.92
N GLY A 183 13.17 -4.57 4.12
CA GLY A 183 12.15 -4.57 3.08
C GLY A 183 11.83 -3.17 2.60
N GLY A 184 11.76 -2.96 1.29
CA GLY A 184 11.33 -1.71 0.69
C GLY A 184 9.84 -1.71 0.34
N HIS A 185 9.42 -0.99 -0.70
CA HIS A 185 8.02 -1.03 -1.14
C HIS A 185 7.71 -2.26 -2.01
N LEU A 186 8.72 -2.84 -2.66
CA LEU A 186 8.60 -3.91 -3.66
C LEU A 186 8.87 -5.30 -3.10
N ILE A 187 8.62 -5.50 -1.80
CA ILE A 187 8.91 -6.75 -1.08
C ILE A 187 8.32 -8.00 -1.73
N VAL A 188 7.23 -7.88 -2.51
CA VAL A 188 6.62 -9.00 -3.25
C VAL A 188 7.57 -9.61 -4.29
N HIS A 189 8.57 -8.85 -4.75
CA HIS A 189 9.55 -9.28 -5.73
C HIS A 189 10.84 -9.82 -5.11
N TYR A 190 10.95 -9.83 -3.78
CA TYR A 190 12.14 -10.28 -3.09
C TYR A 190 12.13 -11.80 -3.02
N GLU A 191 13.31 -12.41 -3.14
CA GLU A 191 13.44 -13.87 -3.11
C GLU A 191 12.84 -14.46 -1.83
N GLY A 192 11.94 -15.43 -2.00
CA GLY A 192 11.28 -16.14 -0.90
C GLY A 192 10.16 -15.38 -0.16
N VAL A 193 9.99 -14.06 -0.36
CA VAL A 193 8.93 -13.30 0.34
C VAL A 193 7.54 -13.66 -0.18
N CYS A 194 7.38 -13.83 -1.50
CA CYS A 194 6.10 -14.26 -2.07
C CYS A 194 5.68 -15.64 -1.53
N ASP A 195 6.61 -16.59 -1.47
CA ASP A 195 6.37 -17.92 -0.90
C ASP A 195 5.99 -17.83 0.59
N ALA A 196 6.65 -16.95 1.35
CA ALA A 196 6.31 -16.71 2.75
C ALA A 196 4.88 -16.17 2.91
N ILE A 197 4.48 -15.18 2.09
CA ILE A 197 3.12 -14.63 2.09
C ILE A 197 2.09 -15.75 1.83
N LEU A 198 2.34 -16.59 0.83
CA LEU A 198 1.44 -17.69 0.48
C LEU A 198 1.38 -18.76 1.58
N LYS A 199 2.51 -19.13 2.19
CA LYS A 199 2.54 -20.07 3.33
C LYS A 199 1.79 -19.53 4.55
N SER A 200 2.01 -18.27 4.91
CA SER A 200 1.28 -17.62 6.01
C SER A 200 -0.23 -17.57 5.74
N LEU A 201 -0.64 -17.24 4.52
CA LEU A 201 -2.06 -17.12 4.17
C LEU A 201 -2.77 -18.48 4.04
N LEU A 202 -2.12 -19.47 3.42
CA LEU A 202 -2.76 -20.75 3.04
C LEU A 202 -2.54 -21.86 4.08
N LEU A 203 -1.37 -21.86 4.74
CA LEU A 203 -0.97 -22.91 5.69
C LEU A 203 -0.95 -22.40 7.14
N GLY A 204 -0.97 -21.09 7.35
CA GLY A 204 -0.76 -20.50 8.67
C GLY A 204 0.68 -20.64 9.17
N GLU A 205 1.62 -20.94 8.28
CA GLU A 205 3.04 -21.13 8.58
C GLU A 205 3.79 -19.81 8.40
N ASP A 206 4.15 -19.17 9.52
CA ASP A 206 4.96 -17.96 9.52
C ASP A 206 6.45 -18.34 9.60
N LEU A 207 7.25 -17.88 8.63
CA LEU A 207 8.70 -18.06 8.70
C LEU A 207 9.26 -17.25 9.89
N PRO A 208 10.22 -17.77 10.66
CA PRO A 208 10.74 -17.10 11.86
C PRO A 208 11.19 -15.65 11.65
N MET A 209 11.73 -15.34 10.47
CA MET A 209 12.18 -13.99 10.11
C MET A 209 11.05 -12.99 9.82
N TYR A 210 9.83 -13.47 9.61
CA TYR A 210 8.63 -12.70 9.27
C TYR A 210 7.48 -12.94 10.24
N GLU A 211 7.77 -13.50 11.42
CA GLU A 211 6.74 -13.70 12.44
C GLU A 211 6.00 -12.39 12.74
N PRO A 212 4.67 -12.43 12.86
CA PRO A 212 3.89 -11.25 13.20
C PRO A 212 4.41 -10.62 14.48
N LYS A 213 4.89 -9.38 14.39
CA LYS A 213 5.39 -8.68 15.57
C LYS A 213 4.21 -8.13 16.35
N ALA A 214 4.25 -8.28 17.68
CA ALA A 214 3.44 -7.42 18.54
C ALA A 214 3.79 -5.97 18.19
N VAL A 215 2.77 -5.16 17.88
CA VAL A 215 3.00 -3.75 17.50
C VAL A 215 3.52 -3.01 18.73
N VAL A 216 4.84 -2.88 18.85
CA VAL A 216 5.49 -2.05 19.86
C VAL A 216 5.44 -0.61 19.37
N THR A 217 4.71 0.24 20.09
CA THR A 217 4.83 1.69 19.96
C THR A 217 6.20 2.09 20.50
N GLU A 218 7.14 2.38 19.62
CA GLU A 218 8.27 3.21 20.04
C GLU A 218 7.73 4.60 20.41
N PRO A 219 8.19 5.17 21.54
CA PRO A 219 7.71 6.45 22.06
C PRO A 219 7.96 7.65 21.13
#